data_AF-A0A960UTL8-F1
#
_entry.id   AF-A0A960UTL8-F1
#
_cell.length_a   1.000
_cell.length_b   1.000
_cell.length_c   1.000
_cell.angle_alpha   90.00
_cell.angle_beta   90.00
_cell.angle_gamma   90.00
#
_symmetry.space_group_name_H-M   'P 1'
#
loop_
_entity.id
_entity.type
_entity.pdbx_description
1 polymer ?
#
loop_
_entity_poly.entity_id
_entity_poly.type
_entity_poly.pdbx_seq_one_letter_code
_entity_poly.pdbx_strand_id
1 'polypeptide(L)'
;MGRITAAISLSLFFFACAEKPDPALEKKYQQTADQFCQAIVECLKEDLSEKLKDQPRKRDLFLQRMDQDLCKEGQYQKARGLQEQMDEGTILERYRACTEALNASASCQTRLSLLKENPDCRSIHSQQEFP
;
A
#
# COMPACT_ATOMS: atom_id res chain seq x y z
N MET A 1 58.73 -19.63 6.79
CA MET A 1 57.52 -20.00 7.58
C MET A 1 57.04 -18.76 8.32
N GLY A 2 55.75 -18.40 8.15
CA GLY A 2 55.09 -17.26 8.80
C GLY A 2 55.11 -15.98 7.95
N ARG A 3 54.02 -15.22 7.77
CA ARG A 3 52.65 -15.25 8.29
C ARG A 3 51.74 -14.71 7.16
N ILE A 4 50.65 -15.41 6.84
CA ILE A 4 49.62 -14.91 5.93
C ILE A 4 48.68 -14.05 6.77
N THR A 5 48.72 -12.74 6.55
CA THR A 5 47.77 -11.78 7.13
C THR A 5 46.43 -11.96 6.43
N ALA A 6 45.52 -12.71 7.05
CA ALA A 6 44.14 -12.77 6.61
C ALA A 6 43.44 -11.45 6.99
N ALA A 7 43.30 -10.54 6.03
CA ALA A 7 42.37 -9.43 6.13
C ALA A 7 40.96 -9.99 6.00
N ILE A 8 40.29 -10.22 7.14
CA ILE A 8 38.88 -10.58 7.19
C ILE A 8 38.10 -9.32 6.81
N SER A 9 37.73 -9.22 5.53
CA SER A 9 36.74 -8.25 5.05
C SER A 9 35.43 -8.52 5.76
N LEU A 10 35.11 -7.64 6.71
CA LEU A 10 33.82 -7.59 7.39
C LEU A 10 32.80 -7.03 6.39
N SER A 11 32.24 -7.91 5.56
CA SER A 11 31.09 -7.59 4.74
C SER A 11 29.90 -7.36 5.67
N LEU A 12 29.66 -6.11 6.02
CA LEU A 12 28.42 -5.60 6.58
C LEU A 12 27.30 -5.93 5.58
N PHE A 13 26.67 -7.08 5.75
CA PHE A 13 25.34 -7.33 5.23
C PHE A 13 24.42 -6.32 5.89
N PHE A 14 24.17 -5.20 5.21
CA PHE A 14 23.03 -4.35 5.44
C PHE A 14 21.79 -5.23 5.24
N PHE A 15 21.32 -5.83 6.34
CA PHE A 15 19.93 -6.22 6.47
C PHE A 15 19.13 -4.95 6.19
N ALA A 16 18.56 -4.85 4.99
CA ALA A 16 17.50 -3.91 4.69
C ALA A 16 16.34 -4.28 5.61
N CYS A 17 16.39 -3.79 6.85
CA CYS A 17 15.22 -3.74 7.70
C CYS A 17 14.24 -2.87 6.93
N ALA A 18 13.12 -3.45 6.50
CA ALA A 18 11.99 -2.67 6.04
C ALA A 18 11.73 -1.62 7.13
N GLU A 19 11.98 -0.36 6.79
CA GLU A 19 11.87 0.74 7.74
C GLU A 19 10.40 0.75 8.18
N LYS A 20 10.18 0.51 9.48
CA LYS A 20 8.81 0.55 10.03
C LYS A 20 8.23 1.94 9.76
N PRO A 21 6.91 2.03 9.49
CA PRO A 21 6.30 3.33 9.27
C PRO A 21 6.51 4.24 10.49
N ASP A 22 6.69 5.54 10.25
CA ASP A 22 6.87 6.52 11.32
C ASP A 22 5.60 6.52 12.21
N PRO A 23 5.72 6.27 13.52
CA PRO A 23 4.56 6.26 14.43
C PRO A 23 3.74 7.56 14.42
N ALA A 24 4.36 8.71 14.13
CA ALA A 24 3.65 9.97 14.00
C ALA A 24 2.77 10.01 12.75
N LEU A 25 3.27 9.44 11.65
CA LEU A 25 2.54 9.30 10.40
C LEU A 25 1.38 8.31 10.55
N GLU A 26 1.64 7.13 11.14
CA GLU A 26 0.59 6.14 11.40
C GLU A 26 -0.55 6.76 12.19
N LYS A 27 -0.25 7.39 13.33
CA LYS A 27 -1.27 8.04 14.17
C LYS A 27 -2.08 9.10 13.41
N LYS A 28 -1.45 9.83 12.50
CA LYS A 28 -2.10 10.89 11.72
C LYS A 28 -3.04 10.34 10.65
N TYR A 29 -2.65 9.25 9.98
CA TYR A 29 -3.37 8.70 8.83
C TYR A 29 -4.20 7.45 9.16
N GLN A 30 -4.07 6.88 10.37
CA GLN A 30 -4.69 5.62 10.81
C GLN A 30 -6.17 5.53 10.43
N GLN A 31 -6.98 6.50 10.89
CA GLN A 31 -8.42 6.47 10.70
C GLN A 31 -8.81 6.46 9.22
N THR A 32 -8.14 7.27 8.41
CA THR A 32 -8.45 7.36 6.98
C THR A 32 -7.94 6.13 6.23
N ALA A 33 -6.78 5.59 6.61
CA ALA A 33 -6.27 4.33 6.07
C ALA A 33 -7.19 3.15 6.40
N ASP A 34 -7.70 3.07 7.63
CA ASP A 34 -8.65 2.03 8.05
C ASP A 34 -9.92 2.07 7.17
N GLN A 35 -10.52 3.25 7.04
CA GLN A 35 -11.73 3.44 6.25
C GLN A 35 -11.51 3.17 4.76
N PHE A 36 -10.37 3.60 4.22
CA PHE A 36 -9.99 3.33 2.83
C PHE A 36 -9.86 1.82 2.58
N CYS A 37 -9.08 1.13 3.42
CA CYS A 37 -8.81 -0.30 3.28
C CYS A 37 -10.07 -1.14 3.46
N GLN A 38 -10.93 -0.76 4.42
CA GLN A 38 -12.22 -1.42 4.59
C GLN A 38 -13.14 -1.26 3.37
N ALA A 39 -13.07 -0.13 2.67
CA ALA A 39 -13.89 0.11 1.48
C ALA A 39 -13.46 -0.71 0.26
N ILE A 40 -12.15 -1.00 0.13
CA ILE A 40 -11.56 -1.44 -1.14
C ILE A 40 -11.00 -2.87 -1.15
N VAL A 41 -10.52 -3.40 -0.02
CA VAL A 41 -9.78 -4.68 0.00
C VAL A 41 -10.62 -5.84 -0.53
N GLU A 42 -11.87 -5.98 -0.08
CA GLU A 42 -12.75 -7.05 -0.56
C GLU A 42 -13.10 -6.89 -2.04
N CYS A 43 -13.32 -5.65 -2.49
CA CYS A 43 -13.54 -5.37 -3.92
C CYS A 43 -12.33 -5.74 -4.79
N LEU A 44 -11.11 -5.48 -4.31
CA LEU A 44 -9.90 -5.87 -5.02
C LEU A 44 -9.72 -7.39 -5.04
N LYS A 45 -10.07 -8.10 -3.95
CA LYS A 45 -10.05 -9.57 -3.92
C LYS A 45 -11.03 -10.18 -4.93
N GLU A 46 -12.24 -9.63 -5.02
CA GLU A 46 -13.24 -10.07 -6.01
C GLU A 46 -12.74 -9.84 -7.44
N ASP A 47 -12.27 -8.64 -7.77
CA ASP A 47 -11.75 -8.31 -9.10
C ASP A 47 -10.54 -9.16 -9.49
N LEU A 48 -9.63 -9.40 -8.54
CA LEU A 48 -8.48 -10.28 -8.75
C LEU A 48 -8.89 -11.74 -8.94
N SER A 49 -9.89 -12.21 -8.17
CA SER A 49 -10.40 -13.58 -8.27
C SER A 49 -10.95 -13.87 -9.67
N GLU A 50 -11.70 -12.92 -10.24
CA GLU A 50 -12.23 -13.01 -11.59
C GLU A 50 -11.12 -12.93 -12.65
N LYS A 51 -10.18 -11.99 -12.51
CA LYS A 51 -9.05 -11.82 -13.46
C LYS A 51 -8.12 -13.03 -13.53
N LEU A 52 -7.97 -13.75 -12.42
CA LEU A 52 -7.06 -14.89 -12.31
C LEU A 52 -7.82 -16.23 -12.20
N LYS A 53 -9.09 -16.30 -12.62
CA LYS A 53 -9.90 -17.52 -12.55
C LYS A 53 -9.26 -18.73 -13.25
N ASP A 54 -8.53 -18.47 -14.34
CA ASP A 54 -7.83 -19.50 -15.13
C ASP A 54 -6.43 -19.84 -14.57
N GLN A 55 -5.98 -19.15 -13.52
CA GLN A 55 -4.68 -19.32 -12.87
C GLN A 55 -4.84 -19.48 -11.34
N PRO A 56 -5.51 -20.55 -10.85
CA PRO A 56 -5.93 -20.66 -9.45
C PRO A 56 -4.78 -20.60 -8.47
N ARG A 57 -3.63 -21.24 -8.77
CA ARG A 57 -2.44 -21.17 -7.91
C ARG A 57 -1.91 -19.74 -7.77
N LYS A 58 -1.92 -18.96 -8.86
CA LYS A 58 -1.48 -17.56 -8.83
C LYS A 58 -2.48 -16.73 -8.03
N ARG A 59 -3.78 -16.86 -8.34
CA ARG A 59 -4.86 -16.19 -7.62
C ARG A 59 -4.74 -16.39 -6.11
N ASP A 60 -4.62 -17.64 -5.65
CA ASP A 60 -4.61 -17.96 -4.23
C ASP A 60 -3.39 -17.33 -3.52
N LEU A 61 -2.21 -17.30 -4.17
CA LEU A 61 -1.02 -16.64 -3.64
C LEU A 61 -1.22 -15.14 -3.44
N PHE A 62 -1.88 -14.46 -4.38
CA PHE A 62 -2.17 -13.04 -4.25
C PHE A 62 -3.24 -12.80 -3.18
N LEU A 63 -4.36 -13.53 -3.21
CA LEU A 63 -5.45 -13.36 -2.23
C LEU A 63 -4.99 -13.58 -0.79
N GLN A 64 -4.07 -14.54 -0.55
CA GLN A 64 -3.48 -14.78 0.78
C GLN A 64 -2.69 -13.58 1.32
N ARG A 65 -2.17 -12.72 0.44
CA ARG A 65 -1.39 -11.52 0.80
C ARG A 65 -2.24 -10.25 0.78
N MET A 66 -3.52 -10.36 0.46
CA MET A 66 -4.42 -9.21 0.43
C MET A 66 -5.16 -9.14 1.76
N ASP A 67 -4.63 -8.37 2.70
CA ASP A 67 -5.29 -8.09 3.95
C ASP A 67 -5.33 -6.58 4.26
N GLN A 68 -6.06 -6.23 5.30
CA GLN A 68 -6.21 -4.83 5.70
C GLN A 68 -4.91 -4.25 6.26
N ASP A 69 -4.06 -5.05 6.89
CA ASP A 69 -2.82 -4.57 7.51
C ASP A 69 -1.81 -4.18 6.43
N LEU A 70 -1.61 -5.04 5.42
CA LEU A 70 -0.78 -4.75 4.25
C LEU A 70 -1.33 -3.57 3.44
N CYS A 71 -2.66 -3.45 3.33
CA CYS A 71 -3.26 -2.27 2.73
C CYS A 71 -2.88 -0.98 3.48
N LYS A 72 -3.00 -0.97 4.82
CA LYS A 72 -2.68 0.18 5.67
C LYS A 72 -1.19 0.53 5.61
N GLU A 73 -0.31 -0.46 5.70
CA GLU A 73 1.13 -0.27 5.51
C GLU A 73 1.43 0.39 4.17
N GLY A 74 0.79 -0.08 3.09
CA GLY A 74 0.88 0.55 1.77
C GLY A 74 0.40 2.00 1.76
N GLN A 75 -0.69 2.33 2.47
CA GLN A 75 -1.15 3.72 2.60
C GLN A 75 -0.14 4.59 3.36
N TYR A 76 0.49 4.10 4.43
CA TYR A 76 1.49 4.86 5.18
C TYR A 76 2.74 5.11 4.36
N GLN A 77 3.23 4.11 3.63
CA GLN A 77 4.38 4.28 2.73
C GLN A 77 4.11 5.33 1.66
N LYS A 78 2.88 5.36 1.12
CA LYS A 78 2.47 6.38 0.15
C LYS A 78 2.36 7.76 0.77
N ALA A 79 1.73 7.88 1.94
CA ALA A 79 1.65 9.15 2.65
C ALA A 79 3.04 9.73 2.91
N ARG A 80 4.01 8.88 3.31
CA ARG A 80 5.43 9.27 3.47
C ARG A 80 6.03 9.77 2.15
N GLY A 81 5.86 9.03 1.06
CA GLY A 81 6.40 9.43 -0.24
C GLY A 81 5.79 10.73 -0.79
N LEU A 82 4.52 10.99 -0.48
CA LEU A 82 3.84 12.21 -0.90
C LEU A 82 4.25 13.44 -0.08
N GLN A 83 4.63 13.27 1.20
CA GLN A 83 5.12 14.38 2.03
C GLN A 83 6.36 15.05 1.47
N GLU A 84 7.13 14.36 0.62
CA GLU A 84 8.29 14.92 -0.09
C GLU A 84 7.91 15.78 -1.31
N GLN A 85 6.66 15.68 -1.78
CA GLN A 85 6.21 16.24 -3.07
C GLN A 85 5.07 17.26 -2.93
N MET A 86 4.35 17.25 -1.81
CA MET A 86 3.14 18.04 -1.61
C MET A 86 3.02 18.54 -0.18
N ASP A 87 2.36 19.68 -0.01
CA ASP A 87 2.00 20.18 1.30
C ASP A 87 1.13 19.17 2.06
N GLU A 88 1.45 18.96 3.32
CA GLU A 88 0.89 17.89 4.13
C GLU A 88 -0.63 18.00 4.34
N GLY A 89 -1.15 19.23 4.44
CA GLY A 89 -2.61 19.48 4.54
C GLY A 89 -3.36 18.96 3.30
N THR A 90 -2.78 19.18 2.12
CA THR A 90 -3.34 18.77 0.84
C THR A 90 -3.38 17.25 0.69
N ILE A 91 -2.40 16.53 1.24
CA ILE A 91 -2.34 15.06 1.17
C ILE A 91 -3.47 14.45 1.99
N LEU A 92 -3.63 14.88 3.25
CA LEU A 92 -4.66 14.34 4.13
C LEU A 92 -6.08 14.65 3.61
N GLU A 93 -6.29 15.83 3.05
CA GLU A 93 -7.56 16.20 2.40
C GLU A 93 -7.88 15.30 1.22
N ARG A 94 -6.90 15.02 0.34
CA ARG A 94 -7.07 14.09 -0.79
C ARG A 94 -7.36 12.67 -0.33
N TYR A 95 -6.66 12.20 0.70
CA TYR A 95 -6.92 10.90 1.32
C TYR A 95 -8.36 10.78 1.82
N ARG A 96 -8.85 11.80 2.53
CA ARG A 96 -10.22 11.85 3.03
C ARG A 96 -11.23 11.88 1.89
N ALA A 97 -11.05 12.77 0.91
CA ALA A 97 -11.94 12.91 -0.24
C ALA A 97 -12.06 11.60 -1.04
N CYS A 98 -10.94 10.93 -1.31
CA CYS A 98 -10.99 9.61 -1.94
C CYS A 98 -11.72 8.58 -1.09
N THR A 99 -11.42 8.52 0.21
CA THR A 99 -12.03 7.56 1.14
C THR A 99 -13.54 7.77 1.25
N GLU A 100 -14.00 9.01 1.30
CA GLU A 100 -15.42 9.37 1.29
C GLU A 100 -16.09 8.93 -0.01
N ALA A 101 -15.46 9.20 -1.16
CA ALA A 101 -15.98 8.78 -2.46
C ALA A 101 -16.13 7.25 -2.56
N LEU A 102 -15.14 6.50 -2.07
CA LEU A 102 -15.19 5.03 -2.05
C LEU A 102 -16.31 4.52 -1.13
N ASN A 103 -16.46 5.10 0.07
CA ASN A 103 -17.47 4.70 1.04
C ASN A 103 -18.90 5.10 0.64
N ALA A 104 -19.06 6.20 -0.10
CA ALA A 104 -20.37 6.62 -0.64
C ALA A 104 -20.91 5.65 -1.71
N SER A 105 -20.04 4.84 -2.31
CA SER A 105 -20.44 3.84 -3.30
C SER A 105 -20.76 2.50 -2.65
N ALA A 106 -21.88 1.89 -3.05
CA ALA A 106 -22.29 0.56 -2.59
C ALA A 106 -21.75 -0.60 -3.46
N SER A 107 -21.28 -0.32 -4.68
CA SER A 107 -20.84 -1.34 -5.64
C SER A 107 -19.31 -1.43 -5.70
N CYS A 108 -18.77 -2.64 -5.62
CA CYS A 108 -17.35 -2.87 -5.81
C CYS A 108 -16.85 -2.42 -7.18
N GLN A 109 -17.64 -2.61 -8.23
CA GLN A 109 -17.27 -2.14 -9.57
C GLN A 109 -17.11 -0.62 -9.61
N THR A 110 -18.02 0.11 -8.97
CA THR A 110 -17.95 1.58 -8.89
C THR A 110 -16.79 2.03 -8.01
N ARG A 111 -16.54 1.38 -6.86
CA ARG A 111 -15.36 1.69 -6.02
C ARG A 111 -14.05 1.50 -6.79
N LEU A 112 -13.92 0.43 -7.56
CA LEU A 112 -12.73 0.17 -8.37
C LEU A 112 -12.55 1.15 -9.54
N SER A 113 -13.64 1.61 -10.16
CA SER A 113 -13.58 2.71 -11.14
C SER A 113 -13.17 4.02 -10.48
N LEU A 114 -13.76 4.37 -9.33
CA LEU A 114 -13.39 5.57 -8.57
C LEU A 114 -11.92 5.55 -8.18
N LEU A 115 -11.38 4.42 -7.73
CA LEU A 115 -9.97 4.27 -7.39
C LEU A 115 -9.05 4.68 -8.55
N LYS A 116 -9.45 4.39 -9.80
CA LYS A 116 -8.67 4.66 -11.02
C LYS A 116 -8.95 6.03 -11.64
N GLU A 117 -10.17 6.52 -11.51
CA GLU A 117 -10.67 7.66 -12.30
C GLU A 117 -10.83 8.92 -11.45
N ASN A 118 -11.09 8.79 -10.15
CA ASN A 118 -11.21 9.93 -9.25
C ASN A 118 -9.83 10.60 -9.07
N PRO A 119 -9.70 11.92 -9.27
CA PRO A 119 -8.40 12.60 -9.20
C PRO A 119 -7.76 12.56 -7.81
N ASP A 120 -8.57 12.57 -6.74
CA ASP A 120 -8.07 12.47 -5.38
C ASP A 120 -7.59 11.04 -5.09
N CYS A 121 -8.32 10.04 -5.60
CA CYS A 121 -7.86 8.64 -5.52
C CYS A 121 -6.60 8.39 -6.35
N ARG A 122 -6.48 8.93 -7.56
CA ARG A 122 -5.29 8.76 -8.42
C ARG A 122 -4.00 9.26 -7.79
N SER A 123 -4.08 10.32 -6.99
CA SER A 123 -2.91 10.86 -6.29
C SER A 123 -2.39 9.96 -5.17
N ILE A 124 -3.21 9.00 -4.71
CA ILE A 124 -2.90 8.07 -3.61
C ILE A 124 -2.98 6.59 -4.05
N HIS A 125 -3.48 6.33 -5.25
CA HIS A 125 -3.45 5.03 -5.92
C HIS A 125 -2.12 4.86 -6.66
N SER A 126 -1.49 3.69 -6.56
CA SER A 126 -0.22 3.42 -7.25
C SER A 126 -0.47 2.38 -8.34
N GLN A 127 0.18 2.53 -9.49
CA GLN A 127 0.14 1.52 -10.56
C GLN A 127 0.83 0.19 -10.15
N GLN A 128 1.68 0.23 -9.11
CA GLN A 128 2.11 -0.95 -8.38
C GLN A 128 1.11 -1.24 -7.27
N GLU A 129 0.07 -2.01 -7.57
CA GLU A 129 -0.67 -2.76 -6.57
C GLU A 129 -0.28 -4.22 -6.76
N PHE A 130 0.45 -4.73 -5.76
CA PHE A 130 0.94 -6.10 -5.58
C PHE A 130 2.26 -6.47 -6.30
N PRO A 131 3.15 -7.23 -5.64
CA PRO A 131 4.32 -7.86 -6.27
C PRO A 131 3.94 -8.97 -7.25
#